data_AF-A0A659S1B3-F1
#
_entry.id   AF-A0A659S1B3-F1
#
_cell.length_a   1.000
_cell.length_b   1.000
_cell.length_c   1.000
_cell.angle_alpha   90.00
_cell.angle_beta   90.00
_cell.angle_gamma   90.00
#
_symmetry.space_group_name_H-M   'P 1'
#
loop_
_entity.id
_entity.type
_entity.pdbx_description
1 polymer ?
#
loop_
_entity_poly.entity_id
_entity_poly.type
_entity_poly.pdbx_seq_one_letter_code
_entity_poly.pdbx_strand_id
1 'polypeptide(L)'
;MSALCPLLTPPASEALLLAQARQLSGYTLGELAAMAGITTPKDLKRDKGWIGVLLEIWLGASAGSKPEQDFAALGVELKTIPVDSLGRPLETTFVCVAPLTGNSGVTWETSHVRHK
;
A
#
# COMPACT_ATOMS: atom_id res chain seq x y z
N MET A 1 -10.65 25.46 -4.40
CA MET A 1 -10.18 24.08 -4.63
C MET A 1 -9.48 23.65 -3.35
N SER A 2 -9.98 22.62 -2.65
CA SER A 2 -9.27 22.11 -1.47
C SER A 2 -7.91 21.57 -1.92
N ALA A 3 -6.85 21.97 -1.21
CA ALA A 3 -5.53 21.41 -1.45
C ALA A 3 -5.57 19.91 -1.11
N LEU A 4 -5.07 19.09 -2.03
CA LEU A 4 -4.88 17.66 -1.81
C LEU A 4 -3.90 17.45 -0.65
N CYS A 5 -4.28 16.68 0.37
CA CYS A 5 -3.43 16.40 1.53
C CYS A 5 -3.54 14.92 1.98
N PRO A 6 -2.49 14.38 2.64
CA PRO A 6 -2.54 13.05 3.26
C PRO A 6 -3.63 12.94 4.33
N LEU A 7 -4.23 11.75 4.47
CA LEU A 7 -5.15 11.48 5.57
C LEU A 7 -4.39 11.42 6.91
N LEU A 8 -4.92 12.10 7.93
CA LEU A 8 -4.31 12.13 9.27
C LEU A 8 -4.59 10.85 10.08
N THR A 9 -5.63 10.12 9.72
CA THR A 9 -6.08 8.90 10.38
C THR A 9 -6.57 7.89 9.34
N PRO A 10 -6.60 6.59 9.67
CA PRO A 10 -7.20 5.59 8.79
C PRO A 10 -8.64 5.96 8.42
N PRO A 11 -9.04 5.79 7.14
CA PRO A 11 -10.40 6.08 6.70
C PRO A 11 -11.42 5.15 7.38
N ALA A 12 -12.59 5.68 7.69
CA ALA A 12 -13.65 4.94 8.39
C ALA A 12 -14.43 3.96 7.47
N SER A 13 -14.20 3.99 6.16
CA SER A 13 -14.85 3.10 5.20
C SER A 13 -14.01 2.91 3.94
N GLU A 14 -14.22 1.79 3.24
CA GLU A 14 -13.63 1.52 1.92
C GLU A 14 -13.95 2.62 0.90
N ALA A 15 -15.14 3.21 0.97
CA ALA A 15 -15.54 4.28 0.07
C ALA A 15 -14.69 5.55 0.25
N LEU A 16 -14.36 5.90 1.50
CA LEU A 16 -13.47 7.03 1.80
C LEU A 16 -12.02 6.71 1.39
N LEU A 17 -11.56 5.49 1.66
CA LEU A 17 -10.24 5.03 1.21
C LEU A 17 -10.10 5.13 -0.31
N LEU A 18 -11.10 4.61 -1.05
CA LEU A 18 -11.11 4.65 -2.51
C LEU A 18 -11.24 6.08 -3.05
N ALA A 19 -12.02 6.93 -2.39
CA ALA A 19 -12.13 8.34 -2.76
C ALA A 19 -10.77 9.04 -2.65
N GLN A 20 -10.04 8.81 -1.55
CA GLN A 20 -8.69 9.36 -1.37
C GLN A 20 -7.72 8.80 -2.42
N ALA A 21 -7.70 7.49 -2.63
CA ALA A 21 -6.83 6.86 -3.62
C ALA A 21 -7.04 7.43 -5.04
N ARG A 22 -8.29 7.71 -5.42
CA ARG A 22 -8.62 8.36 -6.69
C ARG A 22 -8.06 9.78 -6.80
N GLN A 23 -7.98 10.53 -5.70
CA GLN A 23 -7.38 11.87 -5.73
C GLN A 23 -5.89 11.86 -6.06
N LEU A 24 -5.19 10.74 -5.82
CA LEU A 24 -3.75 10.59 -6.15
C LEU A 24 -3.51 10.33 -7.65
N SER A 25 -4.56 9.99 -8.41
CA SER A 25 -4.43 9.62 -9.81
C SER A 25 -3.94 10.79 -10.66
N GLY A 26 -2.95 10.53 -11.52
CA GLY A 26 -2.36 11.54 -12.41
C GLY A 26 -1.20 12.33 -11.81
N TYR A 27 -0.94 12.19 -10.50
CA TYR A 27 0.25 12.76 -9.88
C TYR A 27 1.48 11.86 -10.09
N THR A 28 2.63 12.49 -10.18
CA THR A 28 3.92 11.80 -10.07
C THR A 28 4.23 11.48 -8.61
N LEU A 29 5.04 10.43 -8.39
CA LEU A 29 5.50 10.08 -7.04
C LEU A 29 6.28 11.24 -6.37
N GLY A 30 7.01 12.03 -7.16
CA GLY A 30 7.77 13.18 -6.65
C GLY A 30 6.87 14.32 -6.15
N GLU A 31 5.77 14.61 -6.86
CA GLU A 31 4.79 15.60 -6.40
C GLU A 31 4.10 15.15 -5.11
N LEU A 32 3.66 13.88 -5.06
CA LEU A 32 3.06 13.30 -3.86
C LEU A 32 4.02 13.32 -2.67
N ALA A 33 5.30 13.00 -2.89
CA ALA A 33 6.31 13.04 -1.84
C ALA A 33 6.58 14.47 -1.37
N ALA A 34 6.72 15.43 -2.29
CA ALA A 34 6.94 16.84 -1.94
C ALA A 34 5.77 17.42 -1.12
N MET A 35 4.53 17.13 -1.52
CA MET A 35 3.33 17.55 -0.79
C MET A 35 3.22 16.90 0.61
N ALA A 36 3.73 15.69 0.79
CA ALA A 36 3.79 15.00 2.08
C ALA A 36 5.06 15.34 2.90
N GLY A 37 5.96 16.16 2.39
CA GLY A 37 7.24 16.49 3.06
C GLY A 37 8.26 15.33 3.09
N ILE A 38 8.16 14.38 2.15
CA ILE A 38 9.01 13.18 2.07
C ILE A 38 10.07 13.38 0.99
N THR A 39 11.32 13.02 1.29
CA THR A 39 12.39 13.06 0.28
C THR A 39 12.24 11.88 -0.68
N THR A 40 12.22 12.16 -1.99
CA THR A 40 12.20 11.12 -3.02
C THR A 40 13.62 10.57 -3.22
N PRO A 41 13.84 9.25 -3.12
CA PRO A 41 15.14 8.65 -3.40
C PRO A 41 15.48 8.75 -4.89
N LYS A 42 16.77 8.71 -5.21
CA LYS A 42 17.25 8.77 -6.61
C LYS A 42 16.79 7.55 -7.43
N ASP A 43 16.77 6.38 -6.80
CA ASP A 43 16.27 5.13 -7.36
C ASP A 43 15.74 4.22 -6.25
N LEU A 44 15.02 3.16 -6.61
CA LEU A 44 14.42 2.22 -5.66
C LEU A 44 15.31 0.99 -5.38
N LYS A 45 16.60 1.02 -5.75
CA LYS A 45 17.48 -0.17 -5.58
C LYS A 45 17.68 -0.53 -4.12
N ARG A 46 17.73 0.48 -3.24
CA ARG A 46 17.90 0.34 -1.79
C ARG A 46 16.59 0.49 -1.02
N ASP A 47 15.58 1.14 -1.62
CA ASP A 47 14.34 1.54 -0.96
C ASP A 47 13.11 0.94 -1.65
N LYS A 48 13.11 -0.40 -1.86
CA LYS A 48 12.05 -1.12 -2.60
C LYS A 48 10.63 -0.91 -2.03
N GLY A 49 10.51 -0.63 -0.73
CA GLY A 49 9.23 -0.37 -0.06
C GLY A 49 8.80 1.10 -0.07
N TRP A 50 9.60 2.02 -0.59
CA TRP A 50 9.37 3.46 -0.45
C TRP A 50 8.05 3.93 -1.07
N ILE A 51 7.67 3.38 -2.24
CA ILE A 51 6.39 3.71 -2.86
C ILE A 51 5.22 3.27 -1.96
N GLY A 52 5.32 2.07 -1.37
CA GLY A 52 4.32 1.57 -0.42
C GLY A 52 4.15 2.52 0.76
N VAL A 53 5.26 2.88 1.41
CA VAL A 53 5.27 3.82 2.55
C VAL A 53 4.72 5.19 2.16
N LEU A 54 5.05 5.70 0.98
CA LEU A 54 4.48 6.96 0.48
C LEU A 54 2.95 6.86 0.40
N LEU A 55 2.41 5.81 -0.21
CA LEU A 55 0.97 5.66 -0.36
C LEU A 55 0.26 5.33 0.96
N GLU A 56 0.88 4.58 1.87
CA GLU A 56 0.41 4.37 3.24
C GLU A 56 0.17 5.72 3.95
N ILE A 57 1.12 6.66 3.83
CA ILE A 57 1.00 8.01 4.41
C ILE A 57 -0.17 8.76 3.77
N TRP A 58 -0.29 8.73 2.45
CA TRP A 58 -1.37 9.42 1.73
C TRP A 58 -2.77 8.90 2.06
N LEU A 59 -2.87 7.59 2.30
CA LEU A 59 -4.11 6.89 2.58
C LEU A 59 -4.39 6.73 4.08
N GLY A 60 -3.50 7.21 4.95
CA GLY A 60 -3.67 7.17 6.40
C GLY A 60 -3.56 5.77 6.99
N ALA A 61 -2.78 4.87 6.40
CA ALA A 61 -2.56 3.54 6.95
C ALA A 61 -2.01 3.62 8.38
N SER A 62 -2.36 2.65 9.23
CA SER A 62 -1.88 2.63 10.60
C SER A 62 -0.39 2.32 10.65
N ALA A 63 0.40 3.21 11.24
CA ALA A 63 1.84 2.99 11.41
C ALA A 63 2.09 1.77 12.31
N GLY A 64 2.59 0.69 11.70
CA GLY A 64 3.02 -0.50 12.42
C GLY A 64 3.10 -1.70 11.50
N SER A 65 4.31 -2.22 11.29
CA SER A 65 4.60 -3.46 10.54
C SER A 65 4.10 -4.72 11.27
N LYS A 66 2.86 -4.70 11.76
CA LYS A 66 2.19 -5.91 12.21
C LYS A 66 1.89 -6.77 10.98
N PRO A 67 1.86 -8.10 11.11
CA PRO A 67 1.43 -9.01 10.05
C PRO A 67 -0.10 -8.93 9.81
N GLU A 68 -0.69 -7.75 9.99
CA GLU A 68 -2.09 -7.44 9.76
C GLU A 68 -2.21 -6.74 8.40
N GLN A 69 -3.45 -6.47 7.97
CA GLN A 69 -3.70 -5.69 6.77
C GLN A 69 -3.44 -4.20 7.02
N ASP A 70 -3.01 -3.46 5.99
CA ASP A 70 -2.66 -2.04 6.10
C ASP A 70 -3.81 -1.18 6.65
N PHE A 71 -5.05 -1.61 6.37
CA PHE A 71 -6.28 -1.06 6.94
C PHE A 71 -7.08 -2.15 7.65
N ALA A 72 -6.55 -2.68 8.75
CA ALA A 72 -7.14 -3.81 9.50
C ALA A 72 -8.62 -3.61 9.87
N ALA A 73 -9.04 -2.39 10.24
CA ALA A 73 -10.44 -2.10 10.57
C ALA A 73 -11.40 -2.20 9.36
N LEU A 74 -10.87 -2.07 8.14
CA LEU A 74 -11.62 -2.21 6.89
C LEU A 74 -11.48 -3.59 6.25
N GLY A 75 -10.54 -4.41 6.71
CA GLY A 75 -10.24 -5.68 6.05
C GLY A 75 -9.52 -5.51 4.70
N VAL A 76 -8.77 -4.42 4.51
CA VAL A 76 -8.14 -4.06 3.22
C VAL A 76 -6.62 -4.01 3.31
N GLU A 77 -5.96 -4.70 2.38
CA GLU A 77 -4.51 -4.64 2.13
C GLU A 77 -4.20 -3.68 0.96
N LEU A 78 -3.17 -2.86 1.12
CA LEU A 78 -2.61 -2.01 0.09
C LEU A 78 -1.52 -2.76 -0.69
N LYS A 79 -1.65 -2.78 -2.01
CA LYS A 79 -0.59 -3.26 -2.91
C LYS A 79 -0.36 -2.26 -4.02
N THR A 80 0.91 -1.97 -4.29
CA THR A 80 1.33 -1.22 -5.47
C THR A 80 1.80 -2.18 -6.54
N ILE A 81 1.47 -1.89 -7.80
CA ILE A 81 1.83 -2.72 -8.95
C ILE A 81 2.47 -1.79 -9.98
N PRO A 82 3.77 -1.93 -10.28
CA PRO A 82 4.39 -1.16 -11.34
C PRO A 82 3.90 -1.70 -12.70
N VAL A 83 3.49 -0.78 -13.57
CA VAL A 83 2.94 -1.09 -14.90
C VAL A 83 3.73 -0.38 -16.01
N ASP A 84 3.72 -0.96 -17.21
CA ASP A 84 4.25 -0.31 -18.40
C ASP A 84 3.29 0.77 -18.95
N SER A 85 3.66 1.40 -20.07
CA SER A 85 2.86 2.45 -20.70
C SER A 85 1.50 1.99 -21.25
N LEU A 86 1.27 0.68 -21.35
CA LEU A 86 -0.01 0.08 -21.73
C LEU A 86 -0.80 -0.45 -20.51
N GLY A 87 -0.30 -0.23 -19.30
CA GLY A 87 -0.95 -0.69 -18.07
C GLY A 87 -0.70 -2.16 -17.75
N ARG A 88 0.30 -2.81 -18.38
CA ARG A 88 0.64 -4.22 -18.11
C ARG A 88 1.60 -4.33 -16.93
N PRO A 89 1.41 -5.27 -15.99
CA PRO A 89 2.33 -5.47 -14.88
C PRO A 89 3.77 -5.74 -15.35
N LEU A 90 4.74 -5.07 -14.74
CA LEU A 90 6.16 -5.24 -15.05
C LEU A 90 6.81 -6.41 -14.30
N GLU A 91 6.24 -6.80 -13.15
CA GLU A 91 6.76 -7.84 -12.28
C GLU A 91 5.64 -8.53 -11.49
N THR A 92 5.99 -9.63 -10.82
CA THR A 92 5.08 -10.31 -9.88
C THR A 92 4.93 -9.51 -8.59
N THR A 93 3.73 -9.54 -8.00
CA THR A 93 3.47 -8.86 -6.72
C THR A 93 3.75 -9.77 -5.54
N PHE A 94 4.50 -9.27 -4.56
CA PHE A 94 4.68 -9.95 -3.28
C PHE A 94 3.38 -9.94 -2.46
N VAL A 95 2.89 -11.13 -2.10
CA VAL A 95 1.68 -11.29 -1.29
C VAL A 95 2.04 -11.39 0.19
N CYS A 96 2.71 -12.47 0.59
CA CYS A 96 3.16 -12.71 1.96
C CYS A 96 4.39 -13.63 1.98
N VAL A 97 5.05 -13.70 3.14
CA VAL A 97 6.08 -14.70 3.39
C VAL A 97 5.41 -16.08 3.49
N ALA A 98 5.98 -17.08 2.82
CA ALA A 98 5.54 -18.46 2.97
C ALA A 98 6.22 -19.10 4.20
N PRO A 99 5.48 -19.54 5.23
CA PRO A 99 6.07 -20.21 6.37
C PRO A 99 6.57 -21.60 5.94
N LEU A 100 7.89 -21.79 5.95
CA LEU A 100 8.53 -23.08 5.61
C LEU A 100 8.45 -24.10 6.76
N THR A 101 8.13 -23.65 7.96
CA THR A 101 7.91 -24.45 9.17
C THR A 101 6.70 -23.92 9.93
N GLY A 102 6.13 -24.70 10.86
CA GLY A 102 5.00 -24.24 11.70
C GLY A 102 3.67 -24.08 10.96
N ASN A 103 3.51 -24.70 9.79
CA ASN A 103 2.30 -24.63 8.95
C ASN A 103 1.41 -25.88 9.04
N SER A 104 1.74 -26.84 9.90
CA SER A 104 0.94 -28.05 10.10
C SER A 104 -0.48 -27.69 10.54
N GLY A 105 -1.49 -28.18 9.80
CA GLY A 105 -2.90 -27.90 10.08
C GLY A 105 -3.44 -26.59 9.46
N VAL A 106 -2.61 -25.82 8.74
CA VAL A 106 -3.09 -24.69 7.94
C VAL A 106 -3.86 -25.22 6.73
N THR A 107 -5.03 -24.63 6.47
CA THR A 107 -5.88 -24.89 5.31
C THR A 107 -5.90 -23.67 4.40
N TRP A 108 -6.48 -23.78 3.21
CA TRP A 108 -6.64 -22.61 2.33
C TRP A 108 -7.42 -21.49 3.02
N GLU A 109 -8.53 -21.85 3.67
CA GLU A 109 -9.46 -20.96 4.37
C GLU A 109 -8.78 -20.17 5.48
N THR A 110 -7.82 -20.81 6.17
CA THR A 110 -7.07 -20.26 7.31
C THR A 110 -5.67 -19.78 6.95
N SER A 111 -5.30 -19.77 5.66
CA SER A 111 -3.95 -19.39 5.23
C SER A 111 -3.73 -17.87 5.24
N HIS A 112 -2.50 -17.45 5.54
CA HIS A 112 -2.10 -16.04 5.45
C HIS A 112 -2.26 -15.46 4.05
N VAL A 113 -2.01 -16.26 3.01
CA VAL A 113 -2.12 -15.83 1.61
C VAL A 113 -3.56 -15.48 1.24
N ARG A 114 -4.55 -16.18 1.80
CA ARG A 114 -5.99 -15.90 1.59
C ARG A 114 -6.48 -14.75 2.47
N HIS A 115 -5.89 -14.59 3.66
CA HIS A 115 -6.26 -13.53 4.59
C HIS A 115 -5.71 -12.15 4.20
N LYS A 116 -4.61 -12.13 3.44
CA LYS A 116 -4.08 -10.92 2.81
C LYS A 116 -5.02 -10.43 1.73
#